data_AF-A0A355S9F5-F1
#
_entry.id   AF-A0A355S9F5-F1
#
_cell.length_a   1.000
_cell.length_b   1.000
_cell.length_c   1.000
_cell.angle_alpha   90.00
_cell.angle_beta   90.00
_cell.angle_gamma   90.00
#
_symmetry.space_group_name_H-M   'P 1'
#
loop_
_entity.id
_entity.type
_entity.pdbx_description
1 polymer ?
#
loop_
_entity_poly.entity_id
_entity_poly.type
_entity_poly.pdbx_seq_one_letter_code
_entity_poly.pdbx_strand_id
1 'polypeptide(L)'
;MKILYALLIPALCLHAEDWPQYLGPGRDAVWRESDVELDFAKGAPRLLWAAPTGGGYAGPSVAEGRVFVMDRLAEPYVAGKLKPGSNVNFVRARIPGKERVRCLRESNGEVLWEHAYEADYSSVYPYAIGPRTTPLVHEGVVYTLGAEGHLRAYTAEEGKLVWHRNILKEYKLETPLWGTAGHPVVEGDLLICPVGGSGSTVVAFDRRTGKERWRALDVPQSGYGTPVIETINGHRQLLVWDAENLNGMDPESGKVFWSVPFKPQFGMAIGAPRVWKDLVFIMGYNNKSGAIRVAPDGKSARLAWGRNLRKGVAGVMNTAWTSGGYIYSGGQRGLFRCVMMETGERIWETPRPLLRADGSGRGPWPHAFTVHHEPSGQTLIFNDHGEMISARLSPEGYREVARTSIIEPTHTVAGRLLVWSHPALANGRVYCRNDKEVRCWDLARGEP
;
A
#
# COMPACT_ATOMS: atom_id res chain seq x y z
N MET A 1 7.72 -44.45 -45.20
CA MET A 1 8.04 -43.78 -43.92
C MET A 1 7.70 -42.30 -44.05
N LYS A 2 6.56 -41.85 -43.52
CA LYS A 2 6.23 -40.42 -43.40
C LYS A 2 6.49 -40.02 -41.94
N ILE A 3 7.47 -39.16 -41.74
CA ILE A 3 7.80 -38.59 -40.43
C ILE A 3 6.77 -37.48 -40.17
N LEU A 4 5.89 -37.68 -39.18
CA LEU A 4 4.97 -36.67 -38.69
C LEU A 4 5.75 -35.76 -37.74
N TYR A 5 5.94 -34.49 -38.12
CA TYR A 5 6.40 -33.47 -37.18
C TYR A 5 5.22 -33.05 -36.30
N ALA A 6 5.25 -33.42 -35.03
CA ALA A 6 4.35 -32.86 -34.03
C ALA A 6 4.80 -31.43 -33.73
N LEU A 7 4.04 -30.43 -34.18
CA LEU A 7 4.18 -29.06 -33.70
C LEU A 7 3.79 -29.04 -32.21
N LEU A 8 4.77 -28.88 -31.32
CA LEU A 8 4.50 -28.42 -29.95
C LEU A 8 4.10 -26.95 -30.01
N ILE A 9 2.79 -26.70 -29.92
CA ILE A 9 2.28 -25.36 -29.61
C ILE A 9 2.52 -25.16 -28.10
N PRO A 10 3.29 -24.15 -27.66
CA PRO A 10 3.40 -23.85 -26.25
C PRO A 10 2.01 -23.47 -25.72
N ALA A 11 1.51 -24.21 -24.74
CA ALA A 11 0.33 -23.80 -24.02
C ALA A 11 0.66 -22.49 -23.28
N LEU A 12 0.09 -21.38 -23.74
CA LEU A 12 -0.01 -20.18 -22.93
C LEU A 12 -0.92 -20.54 -21.75
N CYS A 13 -0.33 -20.89 -20.61
CA CYS A 13 -1.07 -20.99 -19.37
C CYS A 13 -1.55 -19.57 -19.02
N LEU A 14 -2.84 -19.30 -19.25
CA LEU A 14 -3.53 -18.16 -18.63
C LEU A 14 -3.40 -18.33 -17.11
N HIS A 15 -2.48 -17.60 -16.51
CA HIS A 15 -2.34 -17.55 -15.06
C HIS A 15 -3.20 -16.42 -14.54
N ALA A 16 -4.37 -16.80 -14.02
CA ALA A 16 -5.06 -16.02 -13.01
C ALA A 16 -4.16 -15.93 -11.76
N GLU A 17 -3.88 -14.71 -11.31
CA GLU A 17 -3.05 -14.34 -10.18
C GLU A 17 -3.90 -13.54 -9.19
N ASP A 18 -4.00 -14.05 -7.96
CA ASP A 18 -4.63 -13.34 -6.87
C ASP A 18 -3.83 -12.10 -6.45
N TRP A 19 -4.51 -11.15 -5.82
CA TRP A 19 -3.90 -9.95 -5.22
C TRP A 19 -4.20 -9.91 -3.71
N PRO A 20 -3.61 -10.83 -2.92
CA PRO A 20 -4.09 -11.13 -1.57
C PRO A 20 -3.69 -10.08 -0.52
N GLN A 21 -2.88 -9.08 -0.90
CA GLN A 21 -2.29 -8.12 0.04
C GLN A 21 -1.88 -6.81 -0.64
N TYR A 22 -1.54 -5.81 0.18
CA TYR A 22 -1.00 -4.53 -0.29
C TYR A 22 0.27 -4.73 -1.13
N LEU A 23 0.32 -4.07 -2.29
CA LEU A 23 1.38 -4.20 -3.31
C LEU A 23 1.47 -5.59 -3.96
N GLY A 24 0.43 -6.42 -3.84
CA GLY A 24 0.30 -7.67 -4.58
C GLY A 24 0.99 -8.87 -3.93
N PRO A 25 0.99 -10.03 -4.60
CA PRO A 25 1.44 -11.30 -4.00
C PRO A 25 2.89 -11.25 -3.51
N GLY A 26 3.77 -10.54 -4.22
CA GLY A 26 5.17 -10.33 -3.84
C GLY A 26 5.44 -9.09 -2.99
N ARG A 27 4.42 -8.27 -2.67
CA ARG A 27 4.56 -6.92 -2.06
C ARG A 27 5.48 -5.96 -2.81
N ASP A 28 5.73 -6.22 -4.09
CA ASP A 28 6.65 -5.48 -4.96
C ASP A 28 5.95 -4.48 -5.89
N ALA A 29 4.61 -4.46 -5.86
CA ALA A 29 3.76 -3.73 -6.79
C ALA A 29 4.02 -4.13 -8.25
N VAL A 30 4.16 -5.44 -8.49
CA VAL A 30 4.26 -6.03 -9.82
C VAL A 30 3.05 -6.93 -10.05
N TRP A 31 2.39 -6.74 -11.19
CA TRP A 31 1.32 -7.57 -11.70
C TRP A 31 1.84 -8.41 -12.86
N ARG A 32 1.60 -9.72 -12.81
CA ARG A 32 2.26 -10.70 -13.70
C ARG A 32 1.30 -11.45 -14.62
N GLU A 33 0.00 -11.22 -14.50
CA GLU A 33 -0.99 -11.84 -15.38
C GLU A 33 -0.80 -11.42 -16.84
N SER A 34 -0.94 -12.35 -17.78
CA SER A 34 -0.92 -12.04 -19.21
C SER A 34 -2.31 -11.62 -19.72
N ASP A 35 -2.38 -11.29 -21.02
CA ASP A 35 -3.64 -11.15 -21.74
C ASP A 35 -4.58 -10.05 -21.23
N VAL A 36 -4.01 -8.89 -20.90
CA VAL A 36 -4.75 -7.70 -20.44
C VAL A 36 -4.59 -6.50 -21.38
N GLU A 37 -5.66 -5.74 -21.60
CA GLU A 37 -5.67 -4.52 -22.42
C GLU A 37 -5.39 -3.29 -21.55
N LEU A 38 -4.25 -2.65 -21.82
CA LEU A 38 -3.77 -1.48 -21.07
C LEU A 38 -3.75 -0.21 -21.93
N ASP A 39 -4.09 -0.34 -23.21
CA ASP A 39 -4.35 0.78 -24.09
C ASP A 39 -5.85 1.09 -24.08
N PHE A 40 -6.27 1.85 -23.06
CA PHE A 40 -7.68 2.23 -22.87
C PHE A 40 -8.25 3.07 -24.01
N ALA A 41 -7.42 3.56 -24.95
CA ALA A 41 -7.90 4.21 -26.17
C ALA A 41 -8.50 3.23 -27.17
N LYS A 42 -8.12 1.94 -27.12
CA LYS A 42 -8.72 0.87 -27.94
C LYS A 42 -10.06 0.39 -27.38
N GLY A 43 -10.28 0.58 -26.09
CA GLY A 43 -11.52 0.27 -25.39
C GLY A 43 -11.39 0.66 -23.92
N ALA A 44 -12.34 1.45 -23.44
CA ALA A 44 -12.41 1.73 -22.00
C ALA A 44 -12.70 0.43 -21.24
N PRO A 45 -12.11 0.22 -20.05
CA PRO A 45 -12.46 -0.92 -19.19
C PRO A 45 -13.97 -0.99 -18.98
N ARG A 46 -14.54 -2.19 -19.04
CA ARG A 46 -15.98 -2.40 -18.83
C ARG A 46 -16.25 -2.60 -17.34
N LEU A 47 -17.20 -1.84 -16.78
CA LEU A 47 -17.64 -2.06 -15.40
C LEU A 47 -18.36 -3.41 -15.32
N LEU A 48 -17.85 -4.31 -14.48
CA LEU A 48 -18.48 -5.61 -14.22
C LEU A 48 -19.54 -5.50 -13.13
N TRP A 49 -19.19 -4.85 -12.02
CA TRP A 49 -20.10 -4.58 -10.92
C TRP A 49 -19.56 -3.45 -10.03
N ALA A 50 -20.48 -2.88 -9.24
CA ALA A 50 -20.17 -1.95 -8.16
C ALA A 50 -20.98 -2.36 -6.91
N ALA A 51 -20.39 -2.22 -5.73
CA ALA A 51 -21.04 -2.51 -4.46
C ALA A 51 -20.86 -1.33 -3.47
N PRO A 52 -21.91 -0.92 -2.72
CA PRO A 52 -21.80 0.16 -1.74
C PRO A 52 -20.76 -0.15 -0.66
N THR A 53 -19.98 0.83 -0.21
CA THR A 53 -19.01 0.72 0.90
C THR A 53 -18.96 2.03 1.70
N GLY A 54 -18.48 1.99 2.95
CA GLY A 54 -18.26 3.18 3.78
C GLY A 54 -16.89 3.81 3.57
N GLY A 55 -16.51 4.80 4.37
CA GLY A 55 -15.21 5.50 4.25
C GLY A 55 -13.98 4.64 4.56
N GLY A 56 -12.82 5.03 4.04
CA GLY A 56 -11.55 4.36 4.35
C GLY A 56 -10.48 4.49 3.27
N TYR A 57 -9.26 4.10 3.64
CA TYR A 57 -8.06 4.18 2.78
C TYR A 57 -7.51 2.79 2.39
N ALA A 58 -7.96 1.73 3.05
CA ALA A 58 -7.56 0.36 2.75
C ALA A 58 -7.88 0.02 1.28
N GLY A 59 -6.93 -0.58 0.57
CA GLY A 59 -7.19 -1.19 -0.74
C GLY A 59 -8.06 -2.44 -0.61
N PRO A 60 -8.69 -2.89 -1.70
CA PRO A 60 -9.21 -4.25 -1.78
C PRO A 60 -8.07 -5.28 -1.78
N SER A 61 -8.36 -6.48 -1.31
CA SER A 61 -7.57 -7.69 -1.59
C SER A 61 -8.42 -8.69 -2.33
N VAL A 62 -7.84 -9.41 -3.27
CA VAL A 62 -8.54 -10.41 -4.08
C VAL A 62 -7.85 -11.73 -3.90
N ALA A 63 -8.60 -12.75 -3.49
CA ALA A 63 -8.07 -14.09 -3.35
C ALA A 63 -9.19 -15.12 -3.54
N GLU A 64 -8.91 -16.19 -4.29
CA GLU A 64 -9.77 -17.37 -4.41
C GLU A 64 -11.24 -17.02 -4.74
N GLY A 65 -11.48 -16.16 -5.73
CA GLY A 65 -12.84 -15.79 -6.15
C GLY A 65 -13.56 -14.81 -5.19
N ARG A 66 -12.83 -14.16 -4.28
CA ARG A 66 -13.37 -13.26 -3.25
C ARG A 66 -12.64 -11.92 -3.23
N VAL A 67 -13.37 -10.87 -2.89
CA VAL A 67 -12.84 -9.51 -2.70
C VAL A 67 -13.05 -9.11 -1.24
N PHE A 68 -11.95 -8.83 -0.54
CA PHE A 68 -11.95 -8.40 0.85
C PHE A 68 -11.71 -6.89 0.93
N VAL A 69 -12.60 -6.18 1.64
CA VAL A 69 -12.50 -4.72 1.82
C VAL A 69 -12.79 -4.38 3.28
N MET A 70 -12.07 -3.39 3.80
CA MET A 70 -12.43 -2.74 5.06
C MET A 70 -13.00 -1.35 4.82
N ASP A 71 -14.04 -1.01 5.59
CA ASP A 71 -14.64 0.31 5.60
C ASP A 71 -15.05 0.75 7.01
N ARG A 72 -15.51 2.00 7.12
CA ARG A 72 -16.02 2.59 8.34
C ARG A 72 -17.47 3.00 8.19
N LEU A 73 -18.26 2.66 9.20
CA LEU A 73 -19.65 3.07 9.37
C LEU A 73 -19.69 4.10 10.50
N ALA A 74 -19.83 5.37 10.15
CA ALA A 74 -19.90 6.47 11.09
C ALA A 74 -20.76 7.60 10.53
N GLU A 75 -21.41 8.34 11.42
CA GLU A 75 -22.07 9.58 11.06
C GLU A 75 -21.03 10.65 10.65
N PRO A 76 -21.38 11.59 9.76
CA PRO A 76 -20.51 12.70 9.41
C PRO A 76 -20.09 13.48 10.67
N TYR A 77 -18.78 13.63 10.87
CA TYR A 77 -18.26 14.43 11.97
C TYR A 77 -18.14 15.90 11.57
N VAL A 78 -18.82 16.78 12.31
CA VAL A 78 -18.66 18.23 12.20
C VAL A 78 -17.75 18.71 13.32
N ALA A 79 -16.58 19.24 12.95
CA ALA A 79 -15.68 19.81 13.93
C ALA A 79 -16.35 21.00 14.65
N GLY A 80 -16.20 21.06 15.97
CA GLY A 80 -16.62 22.21 16.76
C GLY A 80 -15.83 23.49 16.41
N LYS A 81 -16.07 24.59 17.13
CA LYS A 81 -15.34 25.84 16.93
C LYS A 81 -13.82 25.62 17.06
N LEU A 82 -13.12 25.75 15.94
CA LEU A 82 -11.66 25.70 15.91
C LEU A 82 -11.09 27.05 16.36
N LYS A 83 -9.98 27.04 17.11
CA LYS A 83 -9.28 28.27 17.44
C LYS A 83 -8.78 28.92 16.14
N PRO A 84 -8.95 30.24 15.94
CA PRO A 84 -8.39 30.93 14.77
C PRO A 84 -6.90 30.62 14.59
N GLY A 85 -6.49 30.32 13.35
CA GLY A 85 -5.11 29.93 13.02
C GLY A 85 -4.74 28.45 13.25
N SER A 86 -5.66 27.63 13.76
CA SER A 86 -5.41 26.19 13.91
C SER A 86 -5.22 25.51 12.55
N ASN A 87 -4.17 24.69 12.42
CA ASN A 87 -4.05 23.80 11.27
C ASN A 87 -4.97 22.59 11.47
N VAL A 88 -6.07 22.57 10.73
CA VAL A 88 -7.11 21.52 10.82
C VAL A 88 -6.57 20.11 10.66
N ASN A 89 -5.47 19.94 9.92
CA ASN A 89 -4.83 18.65 9.67
C ASN A 89 -4.23 17.98 10.92
N PHE A 90 -4.13 18.71 12.03
CA PHE A 90 -3.56 18.22 13.29
C PHE A 90 -4.55 18.25 14.46
N VAL A 91 -5.82 18.56 14.21
CA VAL A 91 -6.84 18.60 15.26
C VAL A 91 -7.39 17.19 15.48
N ARG A 92 -7.16 16.66 16.69
CA ARG A 92 -7.75 15.38 17.13
C ARG A 92 -9.18 15.58 17.62
N ALA A 93 -9.99 14.55 17.44
CA ALA A 93 -11.34 14.46 17.99
C ALA A 93 -11.67 13.01 18.34
N ARG A 94 -12.53 12.81 19.34
CA ARG A 94 -13.18 11.52 19.55
C ARG A 94 -14.39 11.42 18.64
N ILE A 95 -14.41 10.44 17.74
CA ILE A 95 -15.44 10.26 16.72
C ILE A 95 -15.98 8.85 16.83
N PRO A 96 -17.18 8.65 17.38
CA PRO A 96 -17.80 7.34 17.47
C PRO A 96 -18.04 6.69 16.11
N GLY A 97 -18.01 5.36 16.06
CA GLY A 97 -18.32 4.62 14.84
C GLY A 97 -17.86 3.17 14.89
N LYS A 98 -18.11 2.46 13.80
CA LYS A 98 -17.72 1.05 13.63
C LYS A 98 -16.77 0.91 12.46
N GLU A 99 -15.79 0.03 12.59
CA GLU A 99 -15.09 -0.51 11.43
C GLU A 99 -15.76 -1.81 11.01
N ARG A 100 -15.72 -2.12 9.71
CA ARG A 100 -16.30 -3.32 9.14
C ARG A 100 -15.35 -3.93 8.13
N VAL A 101 -15.22 -5.25 8.18
CA VAL A 101 -14.60 -6.08 7.15
C VAL A 101 -15.69 -6.79 6.37
N ARG A 102 -15.52 -6.88 5.05
CA ARG A 102 -16.50 -7.49 4.14
C ARG A 102 -15.79 -8.40 3.16
N CYS A 103 -16.45 -9.49 2.82
CA CYS A 103 -16.08 -10.39 1.74
C CYS A 103 -17.18 -10.34 0.69
N LEU A 104 -16.80 -9.98 -0.53
CA LEU A 104 -17.68 -9.94 -1.69
C LEU A 104 -17.31 -11.09 -2.62
N ARG A 105 -18.31 -11.66 -3.28
CA ARG A 105 -18.10 -12.59 -4.39
C ARG A 105 -17.49 -11.82 -5.56
N GLU A 106 -16.35 -12.29 -6.06
CA GLU A 106 -15.61 -11.59 -7.11
C GLU A 106 -16.40 -11.46 -8.42
N SER A 107 -17.27 -12.43 -8.74
CA SER A 107 -18.00 -12.44 -10.01
C SER A 107 -19.09 -11.38 -10.14
N ASN A 108 -19.66 -10.89 -9.03
CA ASN A 108 -20.84 -10.01 -9.06
C ASN A 108 -20.90 -8.97 -7.92
N GLY A 109 -19.94 -8.95 -6.99
CA GLY A 109 -19.92 -8.01 -5.88
C GLY A 109 -20.93 -8.31 -4.75
N GLU A 110 -21.60 -9.46 -4.78
CA GLU A 110 -22.52 -9.90 -3.73
C GLU A 110 -21.78 -10.07 -2.39
N VAL A 111 -22.35 -9.56 -1.30
CA VAL A 111 -21.78 -9.75 0.04
C VAL A 111 -21.95 -11.21 0.46
N LEU A 112 -20.84 -11.92 0.62
CA LEU A 112 -20.83 -13.28 1.16
C LEU A 112 -20.92 -13.26 2.69
N TRP A 113 -20.14 -12.38 3.31
CA TRP A 113 -20.18 -12.13 4.75
C TRP A 113 -19.63 -10.75 5.07
N GLU A 114 -20.03 -10.22 6.23
CA GLU A 114 -19.43 -9.02 6.81
C GLU A 114 -19.43 -9.08 8.33
N HIS A 115 -18.44 -8.41 8.94
CA HIS A 115 -18.33 -8.30 10.39
C HIS A 115 -17.98 -6.86 10.78
N ALA A 116 -18.82 -6.23 11.59
CA ALA A 116 -18.62 -4.89 12.11
C ALA A 116 -18.27 -4.92 13.61
N TYR A 117 -17.46 -3.96 14.06
CA TYR A 117 -17.10 -3.80 15.47
C TYR A 117 -16.94 -2.33 15.86
N GLU A 118 -17.20 -2.02 17.12
CA GLU A 118 -17.01 -0.67 17.67
C GLU A 118 -15.54 -0.24 17.55
N ALA A 119 -15.34 0.97 17.02
CA ALA A 119 -14.05 1.59 16.80
C ALA A 119 -14.19 3.12 16.83
N ASP A 120 -14.27 3.67 18.04
CA ASP A 120 -14.19 5.11 18.28
C ASP A 120 -12.83 5.63 17.84
N TYR A 121 -12.80 6.58 16.91
CA TYR A 121 -11.54 7.15 16.45
C TYR A 121 -11.08 8.28 17.37
N SER A 122 -9.78 8.35 17.64
CA SER A 122 -9.11 9.44 18.38
C SER A 122 -8.00 10.14 17.58
N SER A 123 -7.90 9.80 16.29
CA SER A 123 -6.98 10.38 15.31
C SER A 123 -7.35 11.82 14.91
N VAL A 124 -6.56 12.42 14.01
CA VAL A 124 -6.91 13.74 13.46
C VAL A 124 -8.20 13.66 12.62
N TYR A 125 -9.15 14.55 12.89
CA TYR A 125 -10.53 14.41 12.39
C TYR A 125 -10.67 14.44 10.85
N PRO A 126 -9.89 15.24 10.08
CA PRO A 126 -10.08 15.29 8.62
C PRO A 126 -9.75 13.96 7.94
N TYR A 127 -8.94 13.13 8.60
CA TYR A 127 -8.51 11.84 8.09
C TYR A 127 -9.22 10.68 8.79
N ALA A 128 -10.14 10.94 9.71
CA ALA A 128 -10.81 9.92 10.51
C ALA A 128 -11.94 9.22 9.73
N ILE A 129 -11.73 8.88 8.45
CA ILE A 129 -12.78 8.34 7.58
C ILE A 129 -12.81 6.82 7.49
N GLY A 130 -11.74 6.12 7.89
CA GLY A 130 -11.78 4.66 7.98
C GLY A 130 -10.44 3.95 8.02
N PRO A 131 -10.45 2.60 7.97
CA PRO A 131 -9.27 1.76 8.09
C PRO A 131 -8.30 1.97 6.92
N ARG A 132 -7.02 1.70 7.16
CA ARG A 132 -5.91 2.02 6.25
C ARG A 132 -5.12 0.83 5.76
N THR A 133 -5.27 -0.30 6.43
CA THR A 133 -4.57 -1.52 6.04
C THR A 133 -5.47 -2.34 5.13
N THR A 134 -4.96 -2.61 3.93
CA THR A 134 -5.51 -3.57 2.99
C THR A 134 -5.51 -4.94 3.67
N PRO A 135 -6.63 -5.69 3.69
CA PRO A 135 -6.68 -7.03 4.27
C PRO A 135 -5.56 -7.92 3.72
N LEU A 136 -4.92 -8.72 4.58
CA LEU A 136 -3.93 -9.71 4.15
C LEU A 136 -4.59 -11.08 4.13
N VAL A 137 -4.68 -11.69 2.96
CA VAL A 137 -5.20 -13.05 2.80
C VAL A 137 -4.03 -14.02 2.69
N HIS A 138 -4.03 -15.07 3.48
CA HIS A 138 -3.00 -16.10 3.41
C HIS A 138 -3.57 -17.43 3.90
N GLU A 139 -3.52 -18.47 3.04
CA GLU A 139 -3.98 -19.83 3.34
C GLU A 139 -5.38 -19.89 3.97
N GLY A 140 -6.37 -19.27 3.32
CA GLY A 140 -7.75 -19.28 3.81
C GLY A 140 -8.02 -18.45 5.07
N VAL A 141 -7.08 -17.63 5.52
CA VAL A 141 -7.24 -16.69 6.65
C VAL A 141 -7.11 -15.25 6.18
N VAL A 142 -8.00 -14.38 6.65
CA VAL A 142 -7.97 -12.94 6.40
C VAL A 142 -7.52 -12.22 7.66
N TYR A 143 -6.39 -11.53 7.58
CA TYR A 143 -5.83 -10.70 8.63
C TYR A 143 -6.16 -9.23 8.36
N THR A 144 -6.68 -8.54 9.37
CA THR A 144 -7.06 -7.12 9.27
C THR A 144 -6.47 -6.33 10.41
N LEU A 145 -6.05 -5.08 10.15
CA LEU A 145 -5.59 -4.14 11.16
C LEU A 145 -6.36 -2.81 11.07
N GLY A 146 -7.26 -2.60 12.03
CA GLY A 146 -8.03 -1.37 12.18
C GLY A 146 -7.20 -0.15 12.55
N ALA A 147 -7.73 1.06 12.29
CA ALA A 147 -7.02 2.31 12.57
C ALA A 147 -6.75 2.53 14.07
N GLU A 148 -7.56 1.90 14.93
CA GLU A 148 -7.45 1.94 16.40
C GLU A 148 -6.80 0.66 16.96
N GLY A 149 -6.01 -0.06 16.14
CA GLY A 149 -5.20 -1.19 16.59
C GLY A 149 -5.94 -2.51 16.75
N HIS A 150 -7.14 -2.65 16.19
CA HIS A 150 -7.84 -3.94 16.18
C HIS A 150 -7.17 -4.87 15.16
N LEU A 151 -6.28 -5.74 15.63
CA LEU A 151 -5.65 -6.80 14.84
C LEU A 151 -6.52 -8.06 14.95
N ARG A 152 -7.02 -8.58 13.83
CA ARG A 152 -7.99 -9.69 13.81
C ARG A 152 -7.66 -10.69 12.73
N ALA A 153 -8.03 -11.94 12.96
CA ALA A 153 -8.00 -13.00 11.97
C ALA A 153 -9.39 -13.61 11.78
N TYR A 154 -9.77 -13.83 10.53
CA TYR A 154 -11.04 -14.41 10.13
C TYR A 154 -10.83 -15.58 9.17
N THR A 155 -11.73 -16.57 9.18
CA THR A 155 -11.78 -17.54 8.07
C THR A 155 -12.22 -16.82 6.80
N ALA A 156 -11.54 -17.07 5.67
CA ALA A 156 -11.83 -16.41 4.40
C ALA A 156 -13.20 -16.81 3.83
N GLU A 157 -13.59 -18.07 4.03
CA GLU A 157 -14.83 -18.63 3.49
C GLU A 157 -16.07 -18.08 4.18
N GLU A 158 -16.11 -18.13 5.51
CA GLU A 158 -17.32 -17.85 6.30
C GLU A 158 -17.25 -16.55 7.12
N GLY A 159 -16.07 -15.92 7.21
CA GLY A 159 -15.89 -14.72 8.03
C GLY A 159 -15.93 -15.00 9.54
N LYS A 160 -15.66 -16.24 9.98
CA LYS A 160 -15.63 -16.58 11.40
C LYS A 160 -14.39 -15.98 12.05
N LEU A 161 -14.58 -15.21 13.12
CA LEU A 161 -13.48 -14.64 13.91
C LEU A 161 -12.68 -15.78 14.57
N VAL A 162 -11.40 -15.90 14.22
CA VAL A 162 -10.47 -16.90 14.77
C VAL A 162 -9.83 -16.37 16.06
N TRP A 163 -9.30 -15.14 16.00
CA TRP A 163 -8.74 -14.45 17.15
C TRP A 163 -8.77 -12.92 16.93
N HIS A 164 -8.68 -12.18 18.03
CA HIS A 164 -8.64 -10.71 18.05
C HIS A 164 -7.70 -10.20 19.13
N ARG A 165 -6.95 -9.14 18.80
CA ARG A 165 -6.14 -8.32 19.71
C ARG A 165 -6.45 -6.84 19.54
N ASN A 166 -6.32 -6.05 20.59
CA ASN A 166 -6.21 -4.59 20.45
C ASN A 166 -4.78 -4.18 20.83
N ILE A 167 -3.92 -4.03 19.82
CA ILE A 167 -2.49 -3.79 20.01
C ILE A 167 -2.22 -2.41 20.65
N LEU A 168 -3.05 -1.40 20.39
CA LEU A 168 -2.83 -0.10 21.06
C LEU A 168 -3.13 -0.21 22.56
N LYS A 169 -4.22 -0.88 22.95
CA LYS A 169 -4.58 -1.08 24.35
C LYS A 169 -3.59 -1.98 25.09
N GLU A 170 -3.22 -3.11 24.49
CA GLU A 170 -2.34 -4.11 25.09
C GLU A 170 -0.92 -3.57 25.33
N TYR A 171 -0.39 -2.78 24.37
CA TYR A 171 0.94 -2.17 24.48
C TYR A 171 0.90 -0.73 25.05
N LYS A 172 -0.28 -0.29 25.53
CA LYS A 172 -0.50 1.02 26.18
C LYS A 172 -0.06 2.22 25.33
N LEU A 173 -0.45 2.19 24.05
CA LEU A 173 -0.11 3.19 23.06
C LEU A 173 -1.30 4.10 22.78
N GLU A 174 -0.99 5.36 22.48
CA GLU A 174 -1.96 6.28 21.89
C GLU A 174 -2.13 5.98 20.40
N THR A 175 -3.31 6.28 19.88
CA THR A 175 -3.57 6.21 18.45
C THR A 175 -2.66 7.17 17.68
N PRO A 176 -1.93 6.71 16.65
CA PRO A 176 -1.14 7.58 15.78
C PRO A 176 -1.98 8.72 15.20
N LEU A 177 -1.33 9.82 14.80
CA LEU A 177 -2.04 11.01 14.30
C LEU A 177 -3.01 10.65 13.17
N TRP A 178 -2.56 9.82 12.23
CA TRP A 178 -3.38 9.31 11.13
C TRP A 178 -3.83 7.87 11.35
N GLY A 179 -3.92 7.37 12.59
CA GLY A 179 -4.28 5.98 12.88
C GLY A 179 -3.23 4.96 12.43
N THR A 180 -3.44 3.70 12.80
CA THR A 180 -2.55 2.59 12.43
C THR A 180 -2.65 2.29 10.93
N ALA A 181 -1.51 2.18 10.24
CA ALA A 181 -1.43 1.98 8.79
C ALA A 181 -0.36 0.97 8.32
N GLY A 182 0.51 0.51 9.23
CA GLY A 182 1.57 -0.44 8.91
C GLY A 182 0.97 -1.82 8.60
N HIS A 183 0.94 -2.19 7.31
CA HIS A 183 0.35 -3.45 6.87
C HIS A 183 1.14 -4.64 7.44
N PRO A 184 0.50 -5.59 8.14
CA PRO A 184 1.17 -6.80 8.60
C PRO A 184 1.80 -7.60 7.45
N VAL A 185 2.80 -8.42 7.76
CA VAL A 185 3.41 -9.37 6.82
C VAL A 185 3.42 -10.78 7.41
N VAL A 186 3.16 -11.78 6.58
CA VAL A 186 3.29 -13.20 6.97
C VAL A 186 4.69 -13.68 6.64
N GLU A 187 5.33 -14.36 7.60
CA GLU A 187 6.55 -15.15 7.40
C GLU A 187 6.36 -16.50 8.09
N GLY A 188 6.18 -17.58 7.33
CA GLY A 188 5.90 -18.92 7.87
C GLY A 188 4.69 -18.91 8.80
N ASP A 189 4.91 -19.15 10.09
CA ASP A 189 3.86 -19.15 11.13
C ASP A 189 3.68 -17.79 11.82
N LEU A 190 4.43 -16.77 11.41
CA LEU A 190 4.42 -15.45 12.02
C LEU A 190 3.54 -14.47 11.23
N LEU A 191 2.82 -13.64 11.96
CA LEU A 191 2.22 -12.39 11.50
C LEU A 191 2.98 -11.24 12.15
N ILE A 192 3.83 -10.57 11.39
CA ILE A 192 4.72 -9.51 11.86
C ILE A 192 4.06 -8.15 11.65
N CYS A 193 3.92 -7.37 12.72
CA CYS A 193 3.18 -6.12 12.75
C CYS A 193 4.06 -4.96 13.25
N PRO A 194 4.03 -3.81 12.57
CA PRO A 194 4.44 -2.54 13.19
C PRO A 194 3.42 -2.15 14.26
N VAL A 195 3.86 -1.99 15.51
CA VAL A 195 3.00 -1.69 16.66
C VAL A 195 3.35 -0.34 17.29
N GLY A 196 4.63 -0.07 17.50
CA GLY A 196 5.12 1.09 18.25
C GLY A 196 5.41 0.74 19.72
N GLY A 197 5.83 1.73 20.50
CA GLY A 197 6.13 1.53 21.91
C GLY A 197 7.54 1.06 22.24
N SER A 198 7.89 1.21 23.51
CA SER A 198 9.20 0.80 24.02
C SER A 198 9.31 -0.74 24.03
N GLY A 199 10.40 -1.25 23.46
CA GLY A 199 10.64 -2.69 23.27
C GLY A 199 9.61 -3.43 22.41
N SER A 200 8.72 -2.71 21.71
CA SER A 200 7.56 -3.28 21.01
C SER A 200 7.28 -2.64 19.66
N THR A 201 8.19 -1.85 19.10
CA THR A 201 7.96 -1.17 17.82
C THR A 201 7.56 -2.13 16.70
N VAL A 202 8.13 -3.33 16.71
CA VAL A 202 7.73 -4.45 15.85
C VAL A 202 7.45 -5.66 16.72
N VAL A 203 6.33 -6.33 16.46
CA VAL A 203 5.91 -7.54 17.17
C VAL A 203 5.50 -8.61 16.17
N ALA A 204 5.98 -9.83 16.37
CA ALA A 204 5.45 -10.99 15.67
C ALA A 204 4.49 -11.76 16.56
N PHE A 205 3.35 -12.08 15.97
CA PHE A 205 2.34 -12.95 16.55
C PHE A 205 2.35 -14.29 15.82
N ASP A 206 2.01 -15.36 16.52
CA ASP A 206 1.61 -16.61 15.91
C ASP A 206 0.35 -16.36 15.07
N ARG A 207 0.44 -16.56 13.75
CA ARG A 207 -0.64 -16.18 12.84
C ARG A 207 -1.94 -16.99 13.06
N ARG A 208 -1.85 -18.15 13.70
CA ARG A 208 -3.02 -19.03 13.94
C ARG A 208 -3.72 -18.72 15.26
N THR A 209 -2.99 -18.25 16.25
CA THR A 209 -3.51 -18.07 17.62
C THR A 209 -3.49 -16.61 18.11
N GLY A 210 -2.78 -15.73 17.42
CA GLY A 210 -2.54 -14.35 17.83
C GLY A 210 -1.62 -14.22 19.04
N LYS A 211 -0.95 -15.28 19.51
CA LYS A 211 -0.03 -15.18 20.65
C LYS A 211 1.26 -14.48 20.24
N GLU A 212 1.76 -13.55 21.06
CA GLU A 212 3.08 -12.94 20.82
C GLU A 212 4.17 -14.02 20.80
N ARG A 213 5.07 -13.94 19.81
CA ARG A 213 6.21 -14.85 19.64
C ARG A 213 7.52 -14.15 19.92
N TRP A 214 7.67 -12.94 19.40
CA TRP A 214 8.78 -12.05 19.72
C TRP A 214 8.35 -10.60 19.52
N ARG A 215 9.11 -9.69 20.14
CA ARG A 215 9.01 -8.24 19.94
C ARG A 215 10.40 -7.63 19.90
N ALA A 216 10.56 -6.53 19.18
CA ALA A 216 11.83 -5.89 18.98
C ALA A 216 11.71 -4.38 18.71
N LEU A 217 12.86 -3.71 18.75
CA LEU A 217 13.06 -2.26 18.59
C LEU A 217 12.41 -1.43 19.70
N ASP A 218 12.90 -0.20 19.87
CA ASP A 218 12.60 0.65 21.02
C ASP A 218 12.28 2.10 20.60
N VAL A 219 11.34 2.24 19.66
CA VAL A 219 10.86 3.52 19.13
C VAL A 219 9.37 3.69 19.47
N PRO A 220 8.95 4.83 20.05
CA PRO A 220 7.57 5.05 20.47
C PRO A 220 6.53 4.92 19.36
N GLN A 221 6.89 5.29 18.13
CA GLN A 221 6.02 5.18 16.96
C GLN A 221 6.65 4.28 15.90
N SER A 222 5.87 3.32 15.40
CA SER A 222 6.31 2.40 14.34
C SER A 222 6.44 3.04 12.96
N GLY A 223 5.98 4.29 12.80
CA GLY A 223 5.71 4.85 11.48
C GLY A 223 4.43 4.28 10.84
N TYR A 224 4.20 4.63 9.58
CA TYR A 224 2.99 4.27 8.83
C TYR A 224 3.26 3.27 7.70
N GLY A 225 4.53 3.02 7.43
CA GLY A 225 4.99 2.18 6.34
C GLY A 225 4.85 0.70 6.64
N THR A 226 4.85 -0.07 5.58
CA THR A 226 4.80 -1.52 5.66
C THR A 226 6.21 -2.11 5.77
N PRO A 227 6.42 -3.15 6.61
CA PRO A 227 7.60 -3.99 6.52
C PRO A 227 7.67 -4.71 5.18
N VAL A 228 8.88 -5.05 4.75
CA VAL A 228 9.15 -5.88 3.57
C VAL A 228 10.23 -6.89 3.95
N ILE A 229 10.13 -8.12 3.45
CA ILE A 229 11.14 -9.16 3.67
C ILE A 229 11.86 -9.42 2.35
N GLU A 230 13.17 -9.17 2.34
CA GLU A 230 14.00 -9.23 1.13
C GLU A 230 15.27 -10.04 1.39
N THR A 231 15.88 -10.52 0.31
CA THR A 231 17.21 -11.14 0.39
C THR A 231 18.27 -10.17 -0.15
N ILE A 232 19.14 -9.68 0.73
CA ILE A 232 20.18 -8.71 0.40
C ILE A 232 21.54 -9.36 0.63
N ASN A 233 22.39 -9.40 -0.40
CA ASN A 233 23.69 -10.08 -0.35
C ASN A 233 23.60 -11.54 0.13
N GLY A 234 22.52 -12.25 -0.21
CA GLY A 234 22.27 -13.64 0.24
C GLY A 234 21.72 -13.77 1.66
N HIS A 235 21.46 -12.66 2.36
CA HIS A 235 20.90 -12.65 3.71
C HIS A 235 19.43 -12.21 3.67
N ARG A 236 18.54 -13.08 4.15
CA ARG A 236 17.11 -12.78 4.31
C ARG A 236 16.90 -11.82 5.48
N GLN A 237 16.21 -10.71 5.24
CA GLN A 237 16.05 -9.62 6.21
C GLN A 237 14.63 -9.05 6.17
N LEU A 238 14.05 -8.86 7.35
CA LEU A 238 12.91 -7.99 7.58
C LEU A 238 13.39 -6.54 7.62
N LEU A 239 12.87 -5.72 6.72
CA LEU A 239 13.17 -4.29 6.62
C LEU A 239 12.02 -3.49 7.22
N VAL A 240 12.33 -2.67 8.23
CA VAL A 240 11.35 -1.81 8.91
C VAL A 240 11.89 -0.40 9.01
N TRP A 241 11.19 0.55 8.38
CA TRP A 241 11.44 1.97 8.60
C TRP A 241 10.45 2.50 9.63
N ASP A 242 10.96 2.70 10.85
CA ASP A 242 10.19 3.25 11.96
C ASP A 242 10.23 4.80 11.97
N ALA A 243 9.69 5.42 13.03
CA ALA A 243 9.67 6.87 13.14
C ALA A 243 11.05 7.54 13.38
N GLU A 244 12.14 6.78 13.45
CA GLU A 244 13.50 7.25 13.72
C GLU A 244 14.60 6.57 12.87
N ASN A 245 14.47 5.27 12.57
CA ASN A 245 15.51 4.43 11.99
C ASN A 245 14.95 3.53 10.88
N LEU A 246 15.80 3.23 9.88
CA LEU A 246 15.59 2.02 9.07
C LEU A 246 16.40 0.87 9.68
N ASN A 247 15.75 -0.27 9.80
CA ASN A 247 16.28 -1.45 10.46
C ASN A 247 16.26 -2.64 9.51
N GLY A 248 17.31 -3.46 9.58
CA GLY A 248 17.35 -4.80 9.00
C GLY A 248 17.45 -5.82 10.12
N MET A 249 16.56 -6.81 10.08
CA MET A 249 16.34 -7.74 11.19
C MET A 249 16.10 -9.15 10.68
N ASP A 250 16.32 -10.12 11.55
CA ASP A 250 15.89 -11.50 11.33
C ASP A 250 14.35 -11.59 11.43
N PRO A 251 13.62 -11.99 10.37
CA PRO A 251 12.17 -12.14 10.45
C PRO A 251 11.72 -13.25 11.40
N GLU A 252 12.53 -14.27 11.67
CA GLU A 252 12.12 -15.40 12.52
C GLU A 252 12.27 -15.08 14.01
N SER A 253 13.37 -14.43 14.39
CA SER A 253 13.71 -14.19 15.80
C SER A 253 13.51 -12.75 16.27
N GLY A 254 13.32 -11.80 15.35
CA GLY A 254 13.30 -10.37 15.66
C GLY A 254 14.68 -9.79 16.02
N LYS A 255 15.76 -10.57 15.86
CA LYS A 255 17.13 -10.10 16.11
C LYS A 255 17.49 -8.98 15.14
N VAL A 256 17.88 -7.82 15.67
CA VAL A 256 18.37 -6.70 14.87
C VAL A 256 19.75 -7.04 14.31
N PHE A 257 19.92 -6.95 13.00
CA PHE A 257 21.23 -7.01 12.35
C PHE A 257 21.88 -5.63 12.33
N TRP A 258 21.13 -4.62 11.91
CA TRP A 258 21.59 -3.24 11.83
C TRP A 258 20.42 -2.26 11.95
N SER A 259 20.74 -1.05 12.41
CA SER A 259 19.83 0.10 12.48
C SER A 259 20.57 1.35 12.04
N VAL A 260 19.99 2.10 11.09
CA VAL A 260 20.57 3.34 10.58
C VAL A 260 19.59 4.50 10.83
N PRO A 261 20.00 5.56 11.56
CA PRO A 261 19.14 6.71 11.81
C PRO A 261 18.72 7.40 10.51
N PHE A 262 17.42 7.51 10.32
CA PHE A 262 16.80 8.25 9.23
C PHE A 262 15.42 8.74 9.65
N LYS A 263 15.38 9.85 10.38
CA LYS A 263 14.16 10.36 11.01
C LYS A 263 13.19 10.99 9.98
N PRO A 264 12.01 10.40 9.73
CA PRO A 264 10.95 11.04 8.96
C PRO A 264 10.36 12.25 9.69
N GLN A 265 9.67 13.12 8.95
CA GLN A 265 8.91 14.20 9.57
C GLN A 265 7.55 13.67 10.08
N PHE A 266 7.15 14.05 11.29
CA PHE A 266 5.91 13.60 11.94
C PHE A 266 5.75 12.07 12.06
N GLY A 267 6.85 11.33 12.09
CA GLY A 267 6.82 9.86 12.07
C GLY A 267 6.34 9.26 10.73
N MET A 268 6.23 10.06 9.67
CA MET A 268 5.75 9.65 8.35
C MET A 268 6.80 8.86 7.55
N ALA A 269 7.27 7.74 8.12
CA ALA A 269 7.83 6.64 7.35
C ALA A 269 6.66 5.97 6.59
N ILE A 270 6.62 6.06 5.27
CA ILE A 270 5.42 5.75 4.46
C ILE A 270 5.69 4.65 3.45
N GLY A 271 6.54 4.91 2.46
CA GLY A 271 6.78 3.99 1.37
C GLY A 271 7.41 2.71 1.88
N ALA A 272 6.92 1.56 1.41
CA ALA A 272 7.57 0.28 1.67
C ALA A 272 9.05 0.35 1.24
N PRO A 273 10.00 -0.14 2.04
CA PRO A 273 11.39 -0.26 1.61
C PRO A 273 11.49 -0.97 0.25
N ARG A 274 12.30 -0.41 -0.66
CA ARG A 274 12.58 -1.01 -1.98
C ARG A 274 14.04 -1.40 -2.08
N VAL A 275 14.32 -2.61 -2.57
CA VAL A 275 15.67 -3.14 -2.64
C VAL A 275 16.17 -3.16 -4.08
N TRP A 276 17.40 -2.71 -4.29
CA TRP A 276 18.14 -2.92 -5.52
C TRP A 276 19.59 -3.24 -5.19
N LYS A 277 20.02 -4.46 -5.51
CA LYS A 277 21.34 -5.00 -5.10
C LYS A 277 21.48 -4.95 -3.57
N ASP A 278 22.41 -4.13 -3.09
CA ASP A 278 22.74 -3.93 -1.68
C ASP A 278 22.15 -2.63 -1.10
N LEU A 279 21.29 -1.93 -1.84
CA LEU A 279 20.65 -0.71 -1.39
C LEU A 279 19.18 -0.92 -1.04
N VAL A 280 18.80 -0.31 0.09
CA VAL A 280 17.43 -0.20 0.56
C VAL A 280 17.00 1.26 0.47
N PHE A 281 16.07 1.56 -0.41
CA PHE A 281 15.46 2.86 -0.58
C PHE A 281 14.21 3.02 0.28
N ILE A 282 14.06 4.20 0.88
CA ILE A 282 12.92 4.61 1.70
C ILE A 282 12.44 6.01 1.32
N MET A 283 11.13 6.25 1.41
CA MET A 283 10.54 7.57 1.14
C MET A 283 9.32 7.88 1.99
N GLY A 284 9.27 9.12 2.46
CA GLY A 284 8.16 9.65 3.24
C GLY A 284 7.88 11.09 2.89
N TYR A 285 7.28 11.80 3.83
CA TYR A 285 6.79 13.15 3.63
C TYR A 285 7.90 14.21 3.54
N ASN A 286 7.65 15.29 2.80
CA ASN A 286 8.46 16.51 2.77
C ASN A 286 9.95 16.32 2.38
N ASN A 287 10.18 15.71 1.22
CA ASN A 287 11.51 15.39 0.68
C ASN A 287 12.35 14.46 1.58
N LYS A 288 11.74 13.73 2.51
CA LYS A 288 12.43 12.72 3.32
C LYS A 288 12.52 11.41 2.55
N SER A 289 13.61 11.23 1.82
CA SER A 289 13.99 9.95 1.24
C SER A 289 15.50 9.75 1.23
N GLY A 290 15.90 8.49 1.14
CA GLY A 290 17.28 8.09 1.19
C GLY A 290 17.45 6.65 0.75
N ALA A 291 18.70 6.27 0.52
CA ALA A 291 19.07 4.87 0.38
C ALA A 291 20.13 4.50 1.42
N ILE A 292 20.02 3.29 1.95
CA ILE A 292 20.93 2.71 2.91
C ILE A 292 21.60 1.51 2.25
N ARG A 293 22.93 1.47 2.33
CA ARG A 293 23.73 0.39 1.76
C ARG A 293 24.02 -0.64 2.83
N VAL A 294 23.59 -1.87 2.59
CA VAL A 294 23.83 -3.03 3.44
C VAL A 294 25.19 -3.62 3.06
N ALA A 295 26.01 -3.93 4.06
CA ALA A 295 27.31 -4.54 3.83
C ALA A 295 27.18 -5.98 3.28
N PRO A 296 28.23 -6.52 2.63
CA PRO A 296 28.20 -7.88 2.09
C PRO A 296 27.85 -8.97 3.11
N ASP A 297 28.17 -8.76 4.39
CA ASP A 297 27.88 -9.71 5.47
C ASP A 297 26.43 -9.66 5.99
N GLY A 298 25.62 -8.73 5.50
CA GLY A 298 24.24 -8.50 5.93
C GLY A 298 24.09 -7.97 7.36
N LYS A 299 25.18 -7.72 8.09
CA LYS A 299 25.19 -7.42 9.53
C LYS A 299 25.46 -5.96 9.86
N SER A 300 25.78 -5.15 8.86
CA SER A 300 25.95 -3.71 9.03
C SER A 300 25.40 -2.97 7.83
N ALA A 301 25.06 -1.70 8.03
CA ALA A 301 24.58 -0.84 6.96
C ALA A 301 24.97 0.61 7.21
N ARG A 302 25.00 1.42 6.15
CA ARG A 302 25.31 2.85 6.22
C ARG A 302 24.44 3.66 5.28
N LEU A 303 24.14 4.90 5.66
CA LEU A 303 23.46 5.84 4.78
C LEU A 303 24.30 6.08 3.52
N ALA A 304 23.76 5.73 2.35
CA ALA A 304 24.38 6.03 1.06
C ALA A 304 24.10 7.48 0.64
N TRP A 305 22.84 7.90 0.75
CA TRP A 305 22.41 9.28 0.56
C TRP A 305 21.06 9.54 1.27
N GLY A 306 20.69 10.81 1.42
CA GLY A 306 19.42 11.23 2.03
C GLY A 306 19.54 12.42 2.98
N ARG A 307 20.76 12.93 3.21
CA ARG A 307 20.99 14.20 3.94
C ARG A 307 20.59 15.44 3.12
N ASN A 308 20.76 15.39 1.81
CA ASN A 308 20.38 16.47 0.90
C ASN A 308 18.92 16.33 0.46
N LEU A 309 18.03 17.10 1.08
CA LEU A 309 16.58 17.08 0.81
C LEU A 309 16.18 17.66 -0.56
N ARG A 310 17.14 18.08 -1.39
CA ARG A 310 16.88 18.44 -2.81
C ARG A 310 16.92 17.23 -3.74
N LYS A 311 17.38 16.09 -3.24
CA LYS A 311 17.49 14.82 -3.96
C LYS A 311 16.32 13.90 -3.62
N GLY A 312 16.17 12.85 -4.41
CA GLY A 312 15.21 11.78 -4.18
C GLY A 312 13.78 12.16 -4.54
N VAL A 313 12.85 11.39 -3.98
CA VAL A 313 11.40 11.54 -4.14
C VAL A 313 10.73 11.53 -2.78
N ALA A 314 9.51 12.05 -2.67
CA ALA A 314 8.75 12.06 -1.43
C ALA A 314 7.25 12.08 -1.73
N GLY A 315 6.49 11.49 -0.83
CA GLY A 315 5.05 11.26 -0.98
C GLY A 315 4.38 11.07 0.38
N VAL A 316 3.04 11.03 0.38
CA VAL A 316 2.22 10.96 1.61
C VAL A 316 1.48 9.63 1.75
N MET A 317 1.18 8.94 0.64
CA MET A 317 0.37 7.72 0.63
C MET A 317 0.89 6.61 -0.30
N ASN A 318 2.07 6.76 -0.90
CA ASN A 318 2.58 5.84 -1.91
C ASN A 318 3.90 5.16 -1.56
N THR A 319 4.11 4.03 -2.22
CA THR A 319 5.39 3.34 -2.34
C THR A 319 5.94 3.57 -3.75
N ALA A 320 7.25 3.80 -3.89
CA ALA A 320 7.86 3.95 -5.20
C ALA A 320 7.94 2.62 -5.96
N TRP A 321 7.86 2.71 -7.29
CA TRP A 321 8.31 1.64 -8.17
C TRP A 321 9.81 1.78 -8.42
N THR A 322 10.54 0.66 -8.49
CA THR A 322 11.98 0.66 -8.78
C THR A 322 12.29 -0.33 -9.89
N SER A 323 13.10 0.08 -10.87
CA SER A 323 13.57 -0.80 -11.94
C SER A 323 14.94 -0.35 -12.43
N GLY A 324 15.84 -1.30 -12.67
CA GLY A 324 17.15 -1.03 -13.29
C GLY A 324 18.06 -0.05 -12.54
N GLY A 325 17.89 0.14 -11.23
CA GLY A 325 18.64 1.14 -10.45
C GLY A 325 18.03 2.55 -10.48
N TYR A 326 16.78 2.67 -10.90
CA TYR A 326 16.01 3.90 -10.91
C TYR A 326 14.76 3.76 -10.05
N ILE A 327 14.36 4.88 -9.45
CA ILE A 327 13.18 5.02 -8.60
C ILE A 327 12.19 5.93 -9.31
N TYR A 328 10.93 5.51 -9.38
CA TYR A 328 9.82 6.23 -9.99
C TYR A 328 8.72 6.49 -8.96
N SER A 329 8.45 7.76 -8.66
CA SER A 329 7.40 8.13 -7.70
C SER A 329 7.03 9.60 -7.79
N GLY A 330 5.85 9.95 -7.26
CA GLY A 330 5.34 11.31 -7.16
C GLY A 330 4.88 11.68 -5.75
N GLY A 331 4.40 12.91 -5.61
CA GLY A 331 3.96 13.46 -4.32
C GLY A 331 4.37 14.90 -4.15
N GLN A 332 5.64 15.09 -3.79
CA GLN A 332 6.13 16.37 -3.30
C GLN A 332 6.29 17.42 -4.42
N ARG A 333 5.67 18.59 -4.20
CA ARG A 333 5.56 19.72 -5.15
C ARG A 333 4.73 19.41 -6.41
N GLY A 334 3.93 18.34 -6.39
CA GLY A 334 3.13 17.95 -7.54
C GLY A 334 3.94 17.46 -8.73
N LEU A 335 5.04 16.77 -8.44
CA LEU A 335 5.97 16.27 -9.44
C LEU A 335 6.17 14.77 -9.25
N PHE A 336 5.97 14.03 -10.33
CA PHE A 336 6.38 12.65 -10.51
C PHE A 336 7.79 12.64 -11.10
N ARG A 337 8.70 11.84 -10.54
CA ARG A 337 10.13 11.90 -10.86
C ARG A 337 10.71 10.52 -11.13
N CYS A 338 11.78 10.51 -11.91
CA CYS A 338 12.78 9.45 -11.93
C CYS A 338 14.04 9.93 -11.24
N VAL A 339 14.54 9.14 -10.28
CA VAL A 339 15.81 9.42 -9.60
C VAL A 339 16.70 8.17 -9.58
N MET A 340 18.02 8.36 -9.55
CA MET A 340 18.98 7.25 -9.44
C MET A 340 18.99 6.68 -8.04
N MET A 341 18.90 5.35 -7.92
CA MET A 341 18.97 4.61 -6.66
C MET A 341 20.28 4.89 -5.91
N GLU A 342 21.41 5.06 -6.63
CA GLU A 342 22.73 5.17 -5.98
C GLU A 342 22.99 6.51 -5.33
N THR A 343 22.40 7.56 -5.89
CA THR A 343 22.81 8.93 -5.57
C THR A 343 21.65 9.83 -5.17
N GLY A 344 20.40 9.40 -5.42
CA GLY A 344 19.18 10.21 -5.32
C GLY A 344 19.09 11.32 -6.36
N GLU A 345 19.99 11.36 -7.35
CA GLU A 345 19.99 12.39 -8.38
C GLU A 345 18.76 12.28 -9.28
N ARG A 346 18.14 13.43 -9.56
CA ARG A 346 16.98 13.51 -10.43
C ARG A 346 17.40 13.41 -11.89
N ILE A 347 16.84 12.42 -12.58
CA ILE A 347 16.99 12.24 -14.02
C ILE A 347 15.97 13.09 -14.77
N TRP A 348 14.70 12.99 -14.37
CA TRP A 348 13.62 13.83 -14.91
C TRP A 348 12.50 14.04 -13.89
N GLU A 349 11.64 15.03 -14.15
CA GLU A 349 10.38 15.22 -13.44
C GLU A 349 9.27 15.73 -14.36
N THR A 350 8.03 15.37 -14.04
CA THR A 350 6.82 15.80 -14.76
C THR A 350 5.63 15.84 -13.81
N PRO A 351 4.68 16.79 -13.96
CA PRO A 351 3.45 16.78 -13.18
C PRO A 351 2.37 15.86 -13.76
N ARG A 352 2.50 15.43 -15.03
CA ARG A 352 1.40 14.82 -15.81
C ARG A 352 0.66 13.65 -15.15
N PRO A 353 1.32 12.68 -14.48
CA PRO A 353 0.60 11.57 -13.85
C PRO A 353 -0.25 11.98 -12.64
N LEU A 354 0.06 13.13 -12.05
CA LEU A 354 -0.55 13.64 -10.82
C LEU A 354 -1.60 14.72 -11.08
N LEU A 355 -1.88 15.03 -12.35
CA LEU A 355 -2.92 15.94 -12.80
C LEU A 355 -4.03 15.14 -13.47
N ARG A 356 -5.22 15.74 -13.53
CA ARG A 356 -6.31 15.28 -14.39
C ARG A 356 -5.93 15.39 -15.87
N ALA A 357 -6.65 14.68 -16.73
CA ALA A 357 -6.48 14.74 -18.19
C ALA A 357 -6.50 16.18 -18.76
N ASP A 358 -7.31 17.07 -18.18
CA ASP A 358 -7.42 18.48 -18.57
C ASP A 358 -6.30 19.40 -18.00
N GLY A 359 -5.35 18.83 -17.25
CA GLY A 359 -4.27 19.57 -16.59
C GLY A 359 -4.66 20.24 -15.26
N SER A 360 -5.91 20.07 -14.81
CA SER A 360 -6.37 20.52 -13.50
C SER A 360 -5.98 19.53 -12.38
N GLY A 361 -6.47 19.76 -11.15
CA GLY A 361 -6.25 18.84 -10.02
C GLY A 361 -5.02 19.14 -9.16
N ARG A 362 -4.39 20.31 -9.34
CA ARG A 362 -3.26 20.76 -8.51
C ARG A 362 -3.63 20.82 -7.03
N GLY A 363 -2.66 20.56 -6.16
CA GLY A 363 -2.86 20.63 -4.72
C GLY A 363 -1.61 20.37 -3.90
N PRO A 364 -1.73 20.44 -2.58
CA PRO A 364 -0.69 19.97 -1.68
C PRO A 364 -0.62 18.43 -1.73
N TRP A 365 0.55 17.91 -2.07
CA TRP A 365 0.88 16.47 -2.02
C TRP A 365 0.05 15.56 -2.94
N PRO A 366 -0.15 15.89 -4.23
CA PRO A 366 -0.91 15.03 -5.12
C PRO A 366 -0.15 13.72 -5.31
N HIS A 367 -0.89 12.63 -5.32
CA HIS A 367 -0.31 11.30 -5.19
C HIS A 367 -0.83 10.36 -6.29
N ALA A 368 -0.07 9.29 -6.52
CA ALA A 368 -0.54 8.16 -7.30
C ALA A 368 0.11 6.85 -6.81
N PHE A 369 -0.66 5.77 -6.87
CA PHE A 369 -0.16 4.41 -6.70
C PHE A 369 0.39 3.89 -8.02
N THR A 370 1.49 3.15 -7.99
CA THR A 370 2.14 2.61 -9.19
C THR A 370 2.24 1.11 -9.10
N VAL A 371 1.73 0.39 -10.11
CA VAL A 371 1.90 -1.06 -10.27
C VAL A 371 2.53 -1.35 -11.62
N HIS A 372 3.67 -2.02 -11.65
CA HIS A 372 4.31 -2.44 -12.89
C HIS A 372 3.63 -3.69 -13.44
N HIS A 373 3.30 -3.68 -14.73
CA HIS A 373 2.78 -4.85 -15.41
C HIS A 373 3.90 -5.50 -16.23
N GLU A 374 4.49 -6.54 -15.64
CA GLU A 374 5.73 -7.18 -16.12
C GLU A 374 5.62 -7.68 -17.58
N PRO A 375 4.57 -8.40 -17.99
CA PRO A 375 4.46 -8.90 -19.37
C PRO A 375 4.47 -7.81 -20.45
N SER A 376 3.91 -6.62 -20.17
CA SER A 376 3.81 -5.54 -21.16
C SER A 376 4.96 -4.51 -21.09
N GLY A 377 5.70 -4.51 -19.99
CA GLY A 377 6.64 -3.44 -19.63
C GLY A 377 5.98 -2.06 -19.42
N GLN A 378 4.67 -2.01 -19.20
CA GLN A 378 3.93 -0.79 -18.84
C GLN A 378 3.79 -0.71 -17.31
N THR A 379 3.45 0.47 -16.81
CA THR A 379 3.15 0.74 -15.41
C THR A 379 1.78 1.39 -15.35
N LEU A 380 0.90 0.80 -14.55
CA LEU A 380 -0.37 1.37 -14.16
C LEU A 380 -0.15 2.38 -13.04
N ILE A 381 -0.69 3.59 -13.22
CA ILE A 381 -0.61 4.70 -12.28
C ILE A 381 -2.04 5.12 -11.94
N PHE A 382 -2.44 4.86 -10.70
CA PHE A 382 -3.77 5.23 -10.18
C PHE A 382 -3.67 6.49 -9.34
N ASN A 383 -4.20 7.61 -9.85
CA ASN A 383 -4.01 8.92 -9.25
C ASN A 383 -5.14 9.32 -8.27
N ASP A 384 -4.91 10.41 -7.54
CA ASP A 384 -5.88 10.99 -6.59
C ASP A 384 -7.26 11.30 -7.21
N HIS A 385 -7.37 11.40 -8.53
CA HIS A 385 -8.59 11.78 -9.23
C HIS A 385 -9.41 10.57 -9.67
N GLY A 386 -8.97 9.36 -9.32
CA GLY A 386 -9.64 8.11 -9.69
C GLY A 386 -9.44 7.72 -11.16
N GLU A 387 -8.42 8.29 -11.81
CA GLU A 387 -7.98 7.91 -13.14
C GLU A 387 -6.96 6.78 -13.06
N MET A 388 -7.15 5.77 -13.90
CA MET A 388 -6.14 4.76 -14.21
C MET A 388 -5.37 5.18 -15.45
N ILE A 389 -4.06 5.29 -15.33
CA ILE A 389 -3.15 5.67 -16.41
C ILE A 389 -2.24 4.49 -16.71
N SER A 390 -2.13 4.09 -17.96
CA SER A 390 -1.07 3.20 -18.40
C SER A 390 0.07 4.01 -19.02
N ALA A 391 1.30 3.77 -18.58
CA ALA A 391 2.47 4.51 -19.06
C ALA A 391 3.70 3.62 -19.16
N ARG A 392 4.69 4.02 -19.97
CA ARG A 392 6.05 3.49 -19.89
C ARG A 392 6.91 4.43 -19.07
N LEU A 393 7.60 3.85 -18.08
CA LEU A 393 8.53 4.55 -17.20
C LEU A 393 9.95 4.06 -17.50
N SER A 394 10.85 4.99 -17.74
CA SER A 394 12.26 4.70 -18.06
C SER A 394 13.14 5.90 -17.70
N PRO A 395 14.47 5.75 -17.62
CA PRO A 395 15.38 6.89 -17.46
C PRO A 395 15.26 7.93 -18.58
N GLU A 396 14.80 7.54 -19.76
CA GLU A 396 14.59 8.43 -20.90
C GLU A 396 13.35 9.32 -20.71
N GLY A 397 12.38 8.88 -19.91
CA GLY A 397 11.21 9.69 -19.59
C GLY A 397 9.96 8.93 -19.15
N TYR A 398 8.91 9.71 -18.94
CA TYR A 398 7.52 9.27 -18.80
C TYR A 398 6.81 9.33 -20.16
N ARG A 399 6.26 8.22 -20.62
CA ARG A 399 5.41 8.17 -21.81
C ARG A 399 4.05 7.57 -21.47
N GLU A 400 3.04 8.43 -21.39
CA GLU A 400 1.64 8.01 -21.27
C GLU A 400 1.23 7.21 -22.51
N VAL A 401 0.57 6.07 -22.30
CA VAL A 401 -0.01 5.24 -23.35
C VAL A 401 -1.51 5.50 -23.42
N ALA A 402 -2.20 5.39 -22.29
CA ALA A 402 -3.63 5.62 -22.21
C ALA A 402 -4.04 6.07 -20.79
N ARG A 403 -5.24 6.65 -20.69
CA ARG A 403 -5.84 7.11 -19.44
C ARG A 403 -7.35 6.95 -19.48
N THR A 404 -7.94 6.56 -18.37
CA THR A 404 -9.40 6.47 -18.21
C THR A 404 -9.81 6.74 -16.76
N SER A 405 -11.01 7.27 -16.53
CA SER A 405 -11.59 7.40 -15.19
C SER A 405 -12.30 6.11 -14.81
N ILE A 406 -11.94 5.52 -13.67
CA ILE A 406 -12.54 4.26 -13.18
C ILE A 406 -13.34 4.44 -11.89
N ILE A 407 -13.15 5.56 -11.18
CA ILE A 407 -13.92 5.86 -9.97
C ILE A 407 -13.89 7.35 -9.63
N GLU A 408 -14.96 7.88 -9.05
CA GLU A 408 -15.00 9.28 -8.65
C GLU A 408 -14.32 9.52 -7.29
N PRO A 409 -13.58 10.63 -7.12
CA PRO A 409 -13.02 11.01 -5.83
C PRO A 409 -14.10 11.56 -4.89
N THR A 410 -14.06 11.10 -3.63
CA THR A 410 -15.09 11.43 -2.62
C THR A 410 -14.53 12.07 -1.36
N HIS A 411 -13.25 11.87 -1.06
CA HIS A 411 -12.67 12.31 0.20
C HIS A 411 -12.15 13.74 0.10
N THR A 412 -12.64 14.64 0.95
CA THR A 412 -12.17 16.04 0.95
C THR A 412 -10.99 16.23 1.89
N VAL A 413 -9.81 16.54 1.35
CA VAL A 413 -8.62 16.94 2.11
C VAL A 413 -8.03 18.21 1.52
N ALA A 414 -7.73 19.18 2.38
CA ALA A 414 -7.13 20.46 1.99
C ALA A 414 -7.84 21.13 0.78
N GLY A 415 -9.19 21.07 0.76
CA GLY A 415 -10.02 21.69 -0.28
C GLY A 415 -10.10 20.91 -1.60
N ARG A 416 -9.70 19.63 -1.65
CA ARG A 416 -9.73 18.80 -2.86
C ARG A 416 -10.42 17.48 -2.59
N LEU A 417 -11.12 16.97 -3.60
CA LEU A 417 -11.64 15.60 -3.63
C LEU A 417 -10.55 14.64 -4.11
N LEU A 418 -10.36 13.53 -3.37
CA LEU A 418 -9.31 12.55 -3.59
C LEU A 418 -9.84 11.12 -3.49
N VAL A 419 -9.12 10.19 -4.13
CA VAL A 419 -9.16 8.73 -3.89
C VAL A 419 -7.80 8.30 -3.37
N TRP A 420 -7.74 7.86 -2.11
CA TRP A 420 -6.51 7.39 -1.45
C TRP A 420 -6.66 5.94 -1.02
N SER A 421 -6.89 5.07 -2.00
CA SER A 421 -6.94 3.62 -1.81
C SER A 421 -6.19 2.93 -2.93
N HIS A 422 -5.28 2.01 -2.58
CA HIS A 422 -4.48 1.28 -3.55
C HIS A 422 -5.39 0.29 -4.31
N PRO A 423 -5.31 0.22 -5.65
CA PRO A 423 -6.11 -0.72 -6.41
C PRO A 423 -5.59 -2.16 -6.24
N ALA A 424 -6.45 -3.15 -6.39
CA ALA A 424 -6.03 -4.54 -6.59
C ALA A 424 -6.12 -4.90 -8.08
N LEU A 425 -5.20 -5.72 -8.55
CA LEU A 425 -5.12 -6.19 -9.93
C LEU A 425 -5.07 -7.71 -9.89
N ALA A 426 -6.16 -8.36 -10.27
CA ALA A 426 -6.30 -9.81 -10.17
C ALA A 426 -7.30 -10.31 -11.19
N ASN A 427 -7.06 -11.52 -11.70
CA ASN A 427 -7.93 -12.24 -12.62
C ASN A 427 -8.34 -11.42 -13.85
N GLY A 428 -7.39 -10.68 -14.42
CA GLY A 428 -7.61 -9.80 -15.57
C GLY A 428 -8.50 -8.60 -15.26
N ARG A 429 -8.62 -8.19 -13.99
CA ARG A 429 -9.52 -7.12 -13.53
C ARG A 429 -8.79 -6.12 -12.65
N VAL A 430 -9.34 -4.91 -12.58
CA VAL A 430 -8.95 -3.92 -11.57
C VAL A 430 -10.09 -3.69 -10.57
N TYR A 431 -9.72 -3.68 -9.30
CA TYR A 431 -10.61 -3.38 -8.18
C TYR A 431 -10.16 -2.09 -7.53
N CYS A 432 -11.07 -1.13 -7.41
CA CYS A 432 -10.80 0.16 -6.80
C CYS A 432 -11.97 0.58 -5.92
N ARG A 433 -11.71 1.42 -4.92
CA ARG A 433 -12.77 1.95 -4.05
C ARG A 433 -12.59 3.42 -3.74
N ASN A 434 -13.71 4.06 -3.41
CA ASN A 434 -13.77 5.39 -2.80
C ASN A 434 -14.57 5.28 -1.49
N ASP A 435 -15.08 6.37 -0.91
CA ASP A 435 -15.82 6.35 0.37
C ASP A 435 -17.28 5.88 0.27
N LYS A 436 -17.73 5.48 -0.92
CA LYS A 436 -19.13 5.17 -1.23
C LYS A 436 -19.32 3.82 -1.90
N GLU A 437 -18.34 3.36 -2.66
CA GLU A 437 -18.42 2.13 -3.45
C GLU A 437 -17.05 1.49 -3.67
N VAL A 438 -17.08 0.18 -3.91
CA VAL A 438 -16.01 -0.60 -4.54
C VAL A 438 -16.48 -1.03 -5.92
N ARG A 439 -15.60 -0.97 -6.91
CA ARG A 439 -15.87 -1.30 -8.31
C ARG A 439 -14.92 -2.36 -8.81
N CYS A 440 -15.41 -3.21 -9.71
CA CYS A 440 -14.62 -4.17 -10.47
C CYS A 440 -14.75 -3.86 -11.95
N TRP A 441 -13.61 -3.70 -12.61
CA TRP A 441 -13.52 -3.41 -14.04
C TRP A 441 -12.77 -4.51 -14.77
N ASP A 442 -13.26 -4.85 -15.94
CA ASP A 442 -12.66 -5.82 -16.85
C ASP A 442 -11.48 -5.20 -17.59
N LEU A 443 -10.32 -5.87 -17.51
CA LEU A 443 -9.11 -5.53 -18.26
C LEU A 443 -8.66 -6.69 -19.18
N ALA A 444 -9.40 -7.80 -19.25
CA ALA A 444 -9.01 -8.94 -20.06
C ALA A 444 -9.04 -8.61 -21.57
N ARG A 445 -8.09 -9.16 -22.34
CA ARG A 445 -8.13 -9.16 -23.80
C ARG A 445 -9.11 -10.23 -24.26
N GLY A 446 -10.30 -9.83 -24.69
CA GLY A 446 -11.31 -10.72 -25.25
C GLY A 446 -12.39 -9.92 -25.96
N GLU A 447 -13.01 -10.49 -26.99
CA GLU A 447 -14.00 -9.81 -27.84
C GLU A 447 -15.18 -9.24 -27.03
N PRO A 448 -15.68 -8.05 -27.40
CA PRO A 448 -16.67 -7.27 -26.63
C PRO A 448 -18.01 -7.97 -26.37
#